data_AF-A0A7C7RD11-F1
#
_entry.id   AF-A0A7C7RD11-F1
#
_cell.length_a   1.000
_cell.length_b   1.000
_cell.length_c   1.000
_cell.angle_alpha   90.00
_cell.angle_beta   90.00
_cell.angle_gamma   90.00
#
_symmetry.space_group_name_H-M   'P 1'
#
loop_
_entity.id
_entity.type
_entity.pdbx_description
1 polymer ?
#
loop_
_entity_poly.entity_id
_entity_poly.type
_entity_poly.pdbx_seq_one_letter_code
_entity_poly.pdbx_strand_id
1 'polypeptide(L)'
;MARRKKKPLPDIQHYLKAFPDEYKVRMFALREIPQAVAWAELGNIAIHENYHSRRRQSYHVICGQKDNLLRFCHKIGASVNEIKASEFYRFWHLTWFPPTDHNG
;
A
#
# COMPACT_ATOMS: atom_id res chain seq x y z
N MET A 1 19.83 -6.11 24.98
CA MET A 1 19.92 -5.18 23.84
C MET A 1 18.64 -4.36 23.77
N ALA A 2 18.72 -3.03 23.91
CA ALA A 2 17.54 -2.17 23.78
C ALA A 2 16.96 -2.32 22.37
N ARG A 3 15.71 -2.79 22.26
CA ARG A 3 14.96 -2.78 20.99
C ARG A 3 14.91 -1.33 20.52
N ARG A 4 15.69 -0.98 19.50
CA ARG A 4 15.52 0.29 18.78
C ARG A 4 14.04 0.36 18.39
N LYS A 5 13.30 1.31 18.97
CA LYS A 5 11.92 1.61 18.57
C LYS A 5 11.99 1.91 17.07
N LYS A 6 11.22 1.15 16.27
CA LYS A 6 11.10 1.45 14.84
C LYS A 6 10.61 2.90 14.74
N LYS A 7 11.15 3.67 13.79
CA LYS A 7 10.59 5.00 13.47
C LYS A 7 9.09 4.84 13.19
N PRO A 8 8.23 5.83 13.45
CA PRO A 8 6.84 5.76 13.01
C PRO A 8 6.79 5.71 11.48
N LEU A 9 5.77 5.03 10.95
CA LEU A 9 5.52 5.01 9.50
C LEU A 9 5.30 6.44 8.99
N PRO A 10 5.77 6.78 7.78
CA PRO A 10 5.42 8.05 7.15
C PRO A 10 3.91 8.16 7.07
N ASP A 11 3.38 9.33 7.44
CA ASP A 11 1.98 9.64 7.18
C ASP A 11 1.80 9.68 5.65
N ILE A 12 0.92 8.83 5.13
CA ILE A 12 0.62 8.76 3.70
C ILE A 12 -0.74 9.38 3.38
N GLN A 13 -1.49 9.88 4.37
CA GLN A 13 -2.84 10.39 4.18
C GLN A 13 -2.91 11.52 3.15
N HIS A 14 -1.85 12.33 3.02
CA HIS A 14 -1.79 13.37 1.99
C HIS A 14 -1.74 12.80 0.57
N TYR A 15 -1.06 11.67 0.35
CA TYR A 15 -1.12 10.97 -0.94
C TYR A 15 -2.53 10.44 -1.19
N LEU A 16 -3.19 9.89 -0.17
CA LEU A 16 -4.47 9.20 -0.36
C LEU A 16 -5.66 10.14 -0.64
N LYS A 17 -5.58 11.41 -0.23
CA LYS A 17 -6.65 12.42 -0.42
C LYS A 17 -6.93 12.76 -1.90
N ALA A 18 -6.01 12.46 -2.82
CA ALA A 18 -6.10 12.85 -4.24
C ALA A 18 -6.77 11.79 -5.16
N PHE A 19 -7.47 10.79 -4.60
CA PHE A 19 -8.00 9.65 -5.35
C PHE A 19 -9.53 9.41 -5.22
N PRO A 20 -10.43 10.40 -5.37
CA PRO A 20 -11.87 10.13 -5.21
C PRO A 20 -12.57 9.59 -6.46
N ASP A 21 -12.09 9.88 -7.68
CA ASP A 21 -12.97 9.86 -8.87
C ASP A 21 -13.09 8.51 -9.62
N GLU A 22 -12.27 7.50 -9.32
CA GLU A 22 -12.26 6.23 -10.08
C GLU A 22 -12.20 4.95 -9.23
N TYR A 23 -11.49 5.02 -8.10
CA TYR A 23 -11.37 3.94 -7.13
C TYR A 23 -11.11 4.56 -5.76
N LYS A 24 -11.60 3.93 -4.70
CA LYS A 24 -11.36 4.45 -3.35
C LYS A 24 -10.05 3.91 -2.82
N VAL A 25 -9.35 4.73 -2.05
CA VAL A 25 -8.12 4.33 -1.37
C VAL A 25 -8.37 4.27 0.13
N ARG A 26 -8.00 3.17 0.78
CA ARG A 26 -8.15 3.02 2.24
C ARG A 26 -6.96 2.29 2.85
N MET A 27 -6.54 2.78 4.00
CA MET A 27 -5.54 2.12 4.83
C MET A 27 -6.21 1.19 5.85
N PHE A 28 -5.63 0.01 6.02
CA PHE A 28 -6.09 -1.07 6.90
C PHE A 28 -4.99 -1.44 7.88
N ALA A 29 -5.36 -1.73 9.13
CA ALA A 29 -4.43 -2.30 10.10
C ALA A 29 -4.10 -3.76 9.74
N LEU A 30 -3.00 -4.29 10.30
CA LEU A 30 -2.62 -5.70 10.10
C LEU A 30 -3.72 -6.70 10.50
N ARG A 31 -4.48 -6.39 11.55
CA ARG A 31 -5.63 -7.22 11.98
C ARG A 31 -6.82 -7.17 11.02
N GLU A 32 -6.80 -6.25 10.07
CA GLU A 32 -7.87 -6.00 9.10
C GLU A 32 -7.50 -6.48 7.68
N ILE A 33 -6.48 -7.34 7.55
CA ILE A 33 -6.08 -7.91 6.25
C ILE A 33 -7.26 -8.58 5.51
N PRO A 34 -8.15 -9.36 6.16
CA PRO A 34 -9.31 -9.92 5.45
C PRO A 34 -10.21 -8.84 4.83
N GLN A 35 -10.43 -7.74 5.54
CA GLN A 35 -11.20 -6.60 5.05
C GLN A 35 -10.46 -5.85 3.93
N ALA A 36 -9.12 -5.75 4.02
CA ALA A 36 -8.30 -5.19 2.97
C ALA A 36 -8.43 -6.00 1.66
N VAL A 37 -8.43 -7.33 1.75
CA VAL A 37 -8.61 -8.22 0.58
C VAL A 37 -10.01 -8.03 -0.03
N ALA A 38 -11.06 -8.09 0.78
CA ALA A 38 -12.44 -7.88 0.30
C ALA A 38 -12.61 -6.49 -0.35
N TRP A 39 -11.97 -5.46 0.21
CA TRP A 39 -11.95 -4.12 -0.38
C TRP A 39 -11.24 -4.07 -1.73
N ALA A 40 -10.10 -4.76 -1.84
CA ALA A 40 -9.33 -4.87 -3.06
C ALA A 40 -10.13 -5.56 -4.17
N GLU A 41 -10.84 -6.64 -3.86
CA GLU A 41 -11.64 -7.41 -4.82
C GLU A 41 -12.73 -6.56 -5.50
N LEU A 42 -13.23 -5.52 -4.82
CA LEU A 42 -14.16 -4.54 -5.40
C LEU A 42 -13.50 -3.56 -6.39
N GLY A 43 -12.21 -3.72 -6.67
CA GLY A 43 -11.44 -2.81 -7.53
C GLY A 43 -10.89 -1.58 -6.82
N ASN A 44 -11.02 -1.49 -5.49
CA ASN A 44 -10.47 -0.39 -4.72
C ASN A 44 -9.00 -0.64 -4.34
N ILE A 45 -8.28 0.41 -3.94
CA ILE A 45 -6.93 0.30 -3.41
C ILE A 45 -7.00 0.08 -1.91
N ALA A 46 -6.49 -1.06 -1.46
CA ALA A 46 -6.26 -1.35 -0.05
C ALA A 46 -4.77 -1.25 0.26
N ILE A 47 -4.45 -0.53 1.33
CA ILE A 47 -3.07 -0.32 1.80
C ILE A 47 -2.97 -0.86 3.22
N HIS A 48 -1.99 -1.69 3.53
CA HIS A 48 -1.71 -2.11 4.89
C HIS A 48 -0.22 -2.21 5.16
N GLU A 49 0.19 -2.26 6.42
CA GLU A 49 1.60 -2.41 6.78
C GLU A 49 2.15 -3.76 6.32
N ASN A 50 3.42 -3.78 5.90
CA ASN A 50 4.06 -5.04 5.54
C ASN A 50 4.54 -5.79 6.81
N TYR A 51 4.09 -7.05 6.97
CA TYR A 51 4.33 -7.85 8.18
C TYR A 51 5.82 -8.15 8.43
N HIS A 52 6.69 -8.07 7.41
CA HIS A 52 8.03 -8.68 7.45
C HIS A 52 9.24 -7.76 7.34
N SER A 53 9.09 -6.44 7.30
CA SER A 53 10.27 -5.59 7.18
C SER A 53 10.95 -5.31 8.53
N ARG A 54 12.16 -5.88 8.71
CA ARG A 54 13.07 -5.58 9.83
C ARG A 54 13.95 -4.33 9.59
N ARG A 55 13.96 -3.75 8.37
CA ARG A 55 14.94 -2.70 8.00
C ARG A 55 14.33 -1.42 7.38
N ARG A 56 13.27 -1.52 6.57
CA ARG A 56 12.66 -0.35 5.88
C ARG A 56 11.15 -0.40 5.92
N GLN A 57 10.53 0.61 6.52
CA GLN A 57 9.08 0.69 6.53
C GLN A 57 8.50 0.74 5.13
N SER A 58 7.49 -0.09 4.91
CA SER A 58 6.82 -0.23 3.63
C SER A 58 5.37 -0.58 3.84
N TYR A 59 4.59 -0.22 2.84
CA TYR A 59 3.19 -0.55 2.73
C TYR A 59 3.01 -1.64 1.70
N HIS A 60 2.11 -2.57 1.97
CA HIS A 60 1.60 -3.50 0.99
C HIS A 60 0.33 -2.88 0.39
N VAL A 61 0.34 -2.72 -0.92
CA VAL A 61 -0.77 -2.12 -1.67
C VAL A 61 -1.39 -3.21 -2.53
N ILE A 62 -2.70 -3.40 -2.44
CA ILE A 62 -3.44 -4.45 -3.13
C ILE A 62 -4.66 -3.90 -3.85
N CYS A 63 -5.00 -4.50 -5.00
CA CYS A 63 -6.20 -4.16 -5.78
C CYS A 63 -6.61 -5.33 -6.70
N GLY A 64 -7.91 -5.60 -6.79
CA GLY A 64 -8.47 -6.60 -7.72
C GLY A 64 -8.33 -6.21 -9.19
N GLN A 65 -8.19 -4.92 -9.49
CA GLN A 65 -8.03 -4.39 -10.84
C GLN A 65 -6.60 -3.88 -11.05
N LYS A 66 -5.88 -4.50 -11.99
CA LYS A 66 -4.49 -4.12 -12.31
C LYS A 66 -4.37 -2.66 -12.73
N ASP A 67 -5.31 -2.18 -13.54
CA ASP A 67 -5.28 -0.83 -14.09
C ASP A 67 -5.41 0.24 -13.00
N ASN A 68 -6.25 0.01 -11.98
CA ASN A 68 -6.37 0.92 -10.84
C ASN A 68 -5.06 0.96 -10.05
N LEU A 69 -4.40 -0.19 -9.88
CA LEU A 69 -3.09 -0.26 -9.24
C LEU A 69 -2.00 0.46 -10.04
N LEU A 70 -2.01 0.33 -11.37
CA LEU A 70 -1.10 1.05 -12.26
C LEU A 70 -1.30 2.57 -12.13
N ARG A 71 -2.54 3.05 -12.23
CA ARG A 71 -2.90 4.47 -12.05
C ARG A 71 -2.46 4.98 -10.68
N PHE A 72 -2.68 4.17 -9.63
CA PHE A 72 -2.23 4.50 -8.28
C PHE A 72 -0.71 4.68 -8.25
N CYS A 73 0.06 3.70 -8.74
CA CYS A 73 1.52 3.76 -8.80
C CYS A 73 2.03 5.00 -9.55
N HIS A 74 1.44 5.33 -10.71
CA HIS A 74 1.80 6.53 -11.46
C HIS A 74 1.60 7.81 -10.64
N LYS A 75 0.48 7.94 -9.90
CA LYS A 75 0.22 9.14 -9.09
C LYS A 75 1.16 9.27 -7.89
N ILE A 76 1.53 8.17 -7.23
CA ILE A 76 2.42 8.20 -6.06
C ILE A 76 3.91 8.07 -6.43
N GLY A 77 4.25 8.00 -7.72
CA GLY A 77 5.63 7.81 -8.19
C GLY A 77 6.22 6.44 -7.83
N ALA A 78 5.40 5.41 -7.65
CA ALA A 78 5.87 4.05 -7.37
C ALA A 78 6.17 3.28 -8.67
N SER A 79 7.11 2.34 -8.60
CA SER A 79 7.49 1.51 -9.74
C SER A 79 6.39 0.51 -10.09
N VAL A 80 5.83 0.63 -11.29
CA VAL A 80 4.83 -0.31 -11.82
C VAL A 80 5.42 -1.70 -12.11
N ASN A 81 6.74 -1.79 -12.29
CA ASN A 81 7.45 -3.04 -12.55
C ASN A 81 7.45 -3.98 -11.33
N GLU A 82 7.12 -3.46 -10.14
CA GLU A 82 7.05 -4.23 -8.91
C GLU A 82 5.65 -4.83 -8.66
N ILE A 83 4.68 -4.55 -9.54
CA ILE A 83 3.32 -5.10 -9.45
C ILE A 83 3.35 -6.61 -9.79
N LYS A 84 2.79 -7.41 -8.89
CA LYS A 84 2.69 -8.86 -9.01
C LYS A 84 1.23 -9.29 -8.88
N ALA A 85 0.87 -10.40 -9.52
CA ALA A 85 -0.38 -11.08 -9.22
C ALA A 85 -0.21 -11.90 -7.93
N SER A 86 -1.23 -11.91 -7.06
CA SER A 86 -1.24 -12.80 -5.92
C SER A 86 -1.41 -14.25 -6.38
N GLU A 87 -0.68 -15.17 -5.75
CA GLU A 87 -0.77 -16.60 -6.03
C GLU A 87 -2.04 -17.24 -5.46
N PHE A 88 -2.58 -16.66 -4.39
CA PHE A 88 -3.68 -17.26 -3.60
C PHE A 88 -5.00 -16.48 -3.69
N TYR A 89 -4.94 -15.22 -4.11
CA TYR A 89 -6.09 -14.30 -4.08
C TYR A 89 -6.27 -13.61 -5.43
N ARG A 90 -7.49 -13.11 -5.69
CA ARG A 90 -7.84 -12.45 -6.95
C ARG A 90 -7.44 -10.96 -6.95
N PHE A 91 -6.20 -10.65 -6.58
CA PHE A 91 -5.68 -9.28 -6.59
C PHE A 91 -4.25 -9.17 -7.11
N TRP A 92 -3.92 -7.97 -7.55
CA TRP A 92 -2.59 -7.49 -7.84
C TRP A 92 -2.04 -6.75 -6.64
N HIS A 93 -0.73 -6.78 -6.46
CA HIS A 93 -0.10 -6.16 -5.31
C HIS A 93 1.31 -5.64 -5.60
N LEU A 94 1.76 -4.67 -4.80
CA LEU A 94 3.16 -4.25 -4.74
C LEU A 94 3.56 -3.92 -3.30
N THR A 95 4.87 -3.85 -3.07
CA THR A 95 5.43 -3.22 -1.87
C THR A 95 5.79 -1.79 -2.17
N TRP A 96 5.07 -0.84 -1.59
CA TRP A 96 5.35 0.58 -1.72
C TRP A 96 6.28 1.04 -0.59
N PHE A 97 7.40 1.64 -0.98
CA PHE A 97 8.30 2.36 -0.08
C PHE A 97 8.01 3.85 -0.22
N PRO A 98 7.16 4.43 0.64
CA PRO A 98 6.90 5.86 0.60
C PRO A 98 8.22 6.61 0.78
N PRO A 99 8.44 7.72 0.06
CA PRO A 99 9.54 8.61 0.38
C PRO A 99 9.38 9.01 1.83
N THR A 100 10.42 8.78 2.63
CA THR A 100 10.51 9.42 3.94
C THR A 100 10.49 10.91 3.69
N ASP A 101 9.60 11.64 4.34
CA ASP A 101 9.70 13.10 4.48
C ASP A 101 11.09 13.41 5.04
N HIS A 102 12.05 13.60 4.13
CA HIS A 102 13.28 14.30 4.41
C HIS A 102 12.91 15.77 4.28
N ASN A 103 12.30 16.31 5.33
CA ASN A 103 12.54 17.71 5.65
C ASN A 103 13.99 17.77 6.14
N GLY A 104 14.90 18.30 5.30
CA GLY A 104 16.29 18.60 5.63
C GLY A 104 17.30 17.68 4.98
#